data_AF-A0A8D2HTZ4-F1
#
_entry.id   AF-A0A8D2HTZ4-F1
#
_cell.length_a   1.000
_cell.length_b   1.000
_cell.length_c   1.000
_cell.angle_alpha   90.00
_cell.angle_beta   90.00
_cell.angle_gamma   90.00
#
_symmetry.space_group_name_H-M   'P 1'
#
loop_
_entity.id
_entity.type
_entity.pdbx_description
1 polymer ?
#
loop_
_entity_poly.entity_id
_entity_poly.type
_entity_poly.pdbx_seq_one_letter_code
_entity_poly.pdbx_strand_id
1 'polypeptide(L)'
;MDDLPSEHQRMIRRHHREKKELQARIQSMKNSVPKSDKKKRKQLLLDVARLEAEMEQRHQQELERFQENFPDNSDLDSITEDLAKMDLENQPPRVSRAQRRRERRPGW
;
A
#
# COMPACT_ATOMS: atom_id res chain seq x y z
N MET A 1 -9.97 -17.72 22.93
CA MET A 1 -9.42 -18.52 21.83
C MET A 1 -9.05 -17.52 20.78
N ASP A 2 -7.79 -17.08 20.79
CA ASP A 2 -7.27 -16.12 19.83
C ASP A 2 -6.99 -16.88 18.54
N ASP A 3 -7.88 -16.73 17.55
CA ASP A 3 -7.73 -17.31 16.23
C ASP A 3 -6.50 -16.69 15.53
N LEU A 4 -5.39 -17.43 15.52
CA LEU A 4 -4.16 -17.09 14.80
C LEU A 4 -4.36 -16.67 13.33
N PRO A 5 -5.30 -17.27 12.56
CA PRO A 5 -5.61 -16.81 11.21
C PRO A 5 -6.14 -15.36 11.18
N SER A 6 -6.86 -14.94 12.23
CA SER A 6 -7.39 -13.58 12.38
C SER A 6 -6.29 -12.56 12.64
N GLU A 7 -5.30 -12.92 13.46
CA GLU A 7 -4.15 -12.03 13.76
C GLU A 7 -3.26 -11.84 12.54
N HIS A 8 -2.93 -12.91 11.82
CA HIS A 8 -2.19 -12.81 10.57
C HIS A 8 -2.95 -11.98 9.53
N GLN A 9 -4.24 -12.25 9.33
CA GLN A 9 -5.05 -11.49 8.40
C GLN A 9 -5.09 -10.00 8.77
N ARG A 10 -5.16 -9.65 10.06
CA ARG A 10 -5.11 -8.26 10.53
C ARG A 10 -3.76 -7.61 10.26
N MET A 11 -2.66 -8.35 10.40
CA MET A 11 -1.31 -7.90 10.05
C MET A 11 -1.20 -7.58 8.57
N ILE A 12 -1.59 -8.51 7.68
CA ILE A 12 -1.54 -8.29 6.22
C ILE A 12 -2.42 -7.12 5.79
N ARG A 13 -3.60 -6.92 6.41
CA ARG A 13 -4.46 -5.75 6.14
C ARG A 13 -3.73 -4.46 6.42
N ARG A 14 -2.99 -4.42 7.53
CA ARG A 14 -2.20 -3.27 7.92
C ARG A 14 -1.04 -3.03 6.95
N HIS A 15 -0.29 -4.07 6.59
CA HIS A 15 0.80 -3.97 5.61
C HIS A 15 0.33 -3.42 4.27
N HIS A 16 -0.81 -3.90 3.76
CA HIS A 16 -1.41 -3.41 2.52
C HIS A 16 -1.80 -1.92 2.60
N ARG A 17 -2.41 -1.49 3.71
CA ARG A 17 -2.76 -0.08 3.93
C ARG A 17 -1.52 0.79 3.98
N GLU A 18 -0.51 0.40 4.75
CA GLU A 18 0.77 1.10 4.86
C GLU A 18 1.46 1.21 3.49
N LYS A 19 1.45 0.15 2.67
CA LYS A 19 1.99 0.15 1.30
C LYS A 19 1.22 1.10 0.38
N LYS A 20 -0.12 1.14 0.48
CA LYS A 20 -0.96 2.08 -0.28
C LYS A 20 -0.70 3.53 0.14
N GLU A 21 -0.57 3.80 1.43
CA GLU A 21 -0.23 5.13 1.95
C GLU A 21 1.16 5.57 1.52
N LEU A 22 2.14 4.66 1.52
CA LEU A 22 3.48 4.94 1.03
C LEU A 22 3.46 5.31 -0.45
N GLN A 23 2.76 4.55 -1.29
CA GLN A 23 2.62 4.87 -2.71
C GLN A 23 1.94 6.23 -2.94
N ALA A 24 0.91 6.56 -2.15
CA ALA A 24 0.27 7.87 -2.20
C ALA A 24 1.25 9.00 -1.81
N ARG A 25 2.06 8.77 -0.77
CA ARG A 25 3.09 9.70 -0.31
C ARG A 25 4.18 9.90 -1.37
N ILE A 26 4.69 8.81 -1.95
CA ILE A 26 5.66 8.82 -3.05
C ILE A 26 5.11 9.63 -4.22
N GLN A 27 3.86 9.39 -4.61
CA GLN A 27 3.25 10.13 -5.71
C GLN A 27 3.11 11.63 -5.40
N SER A 28 2.76 11.99 -4.17
CA SER A 28 2.73 13.38 -3.72
C SER A 28 4.11 14.03 -3.75
N MET A 29 5.15 13.32 -3.27
CA MET A 29 6.53 13.80 -3.32
C MET A 29 7.01 13.98 -4.76
N LYS A 30 6.70 13.03 -5.65
CA LYS A 30 7.06 13.13 -7.08
C LYS A 30 6.39 14.32 -7.76
N ASN A 31 5.18 14.66 -7.34
CA ASN A 31 4.45 15.82 -7.86
C ASN A 31 4.97 17.15 -7.30
N SER A 32 5.51 17.18 -6.08
CA SER A 32 6.07 18.40 -5.48
C SER A 32 7.42 18.77 -6.09
N VAL A 33 8.14 17.81 -6.66
CA VAL A 33 9.42 18.06 -7.35
C VAL A 33 9.18 18.39 -8.83
N PRO A 34 9.54 19.60 -9.30
CA PRO A 34 9.43 19.98 -10.69
C PRO A 34 10.27 19.07 -11.60
N LYS A 35 9.75 18.76 -12.79
CA LYS A 35 10.44 17.90 -13.77
C LYS A 35 11.80 18.45 -14.21
N SER A 36 12.00 19.76 -14.14
CA SER A 36 13.25 20.45 -14.50
C SER A 36 14.39 20.23 -13.49
N ASP A 37 14.07 20.00 -12.21
CA ASP A 37 15.04 19.99 -11.12
C ASP A 37 15.66 18.60 -10.93
N LYS A 38 16.60 18.24 -11.82
CA LYS A 38 17.20 16.90 -11.90
C LYS A 38 17.86 16.44 -10.60
N LYS A 39 18.47 17.37 -9.84
CA LYS A 39 19.12 17.04 -8.55
C LYS A 39 18.09 16.57 -7.52
N LYS A 40 17.01 17.33 -7.35
CA LYS A 40 15.93 16.96 -6.43
C LYS A 40 15.21 15.68 -6.84
N ARG A 41 15.03 15.42 -8.14
CA ARG A 41 14.45 14.15 -8.60
C ARG A 41 15.33 12.95 -8.27
N LYS A 42 16.65 13.06 -8.41
CA LYS A 42 17.59 11.99 -8.02
C LYS A 42 17.52 11.74 -6.51
N GLN A 43 17.57 12.79 -5.70
CA GLN A 43 17.43 12.68 -4.24
C GLN A 43 16.12 12.01 -3.88
N LEU A 44 15.01 12.45 -4.48
CA LEU A 44 13.70 11.88 -4.24
C LEU A 44 13.64 10.39 -4.60
N LEU A 45 14.24 9.96 -5.70
CA LEU A 45 14.26 8.53 -6.06
C LEU A 45 15.03 7.69 -5.04
N LEU A 46 16.16 8.21 -4.52
CA LEU A 46 16.92 7.54 -3.47
C LEU A 46 16.13 7.48 -2.16
N ASP A 47 15.49 8.58 -1.78
CA ASP A 47 14.66 8.64 -0.58
C ASP A 47 13.45 7.70 -0.69
N VAL A 48 12.82 7.64 -1.86
CA VAL A 48 11.72 6.69 -2.16
C VAL A 48 12.19 5.25 -2.06
N ALA A 49 13.30 4.90 -2.73
CA ALA A 49 13.84 3.54 -2.69
C ALA A 49 14.21 3.12 -1.25
N ARG A 50 14.76 4.05 -0.46
CA ARG A 50 15.05 3.81 0.96
C ARG A 50 13.78 3.56 1.77
N LEU A 51 12.75 4.39 1.59
CA LEU A 51 11.48 4.25 2.31
C LEU A 51 10.75 2.96 1.94
N GLU A 52 10.75 2.58 0.65
CA GLU A 52 10.17 1.31 0.19
C GLU A 52 10.93 0.11 0.77
N ALA A 53 12.27 0.13 0.74
CA ALA A 53 13.10 -0.94 1.28
C ALA A 53 12.93 -1.09 2.81
N GLU A 54 12.89 0.01 3.56
CA GLU A 54 12.69 -0.02 5.01
C GLU A 54 11.31 -0.59 5.39
N MET A 55 10.26 -0.22 4.64
CA MET A 55 8.92 -0.76 4.85
C MET A 55 8.86 -2.25 4.53
N GLU A 56 9.34 -2.65 3.34
CA GLU A 56 9.32 -4.04 2.90
C GLU A 56 10.14 -4.93 3.84
N GLN A 57 11.32 -4.46 4.28
CA GLN A 57 12.13 -5.18 5.27
C GLN A 57 11.39 -5.38 6.59
N ARG A 58 10.67 -4.37 7.08
CA ARG A 58 9.89 -4.49 8.32
C ARG A 58 8.73 -5.47 8.16
N HIS A 59 8.00 -5.39 7.05
CA HIS A 59 6.90 -6.32 6.76
C HIS A 59 7.42 -7.75 6.63
N GLN A 60 8.54 -7.95 5.93
CA GLN A 60 9.16 -9.26 5.79
C GLN A 60 9.65 -9.83 7.12
N GLN A 61 10.28 -9.03 7.99
CA GLN A 61 10.65 -9.49 9.33
C GLN A 61 9.44 -9.85 10.19
N GLU A 62 8.35 -9.11 10.09
CA GLU A 62 7.11 -9.45 10.79
C GLU A 62 6.53 -10.79 10.28
N LEU A 63 6.56 -11.03 8.97
CA LEU A 63 6.15 -12.29 8.36
C LEU A 63 7.05 -13.45 8.76
N GLU A 64 8.37 -13.28 8.69
CA GLU A 64 9.35 -14.32 9.07
C GLU A 64 9.20 -14.70 10.54
N ARG A 65 9.05 -13.71 11.43
CA ARG A 65 8.76 -13.97 12.86
C ARG A 65 7.44 -14.70 13.04
N PHE A 66 6.42 -14.36 12.26
CA PHE A 66 5.13 -15.03 12.35
C PHE A 66 5.23 -16.48 11.86
N GLN A 67 5.98 -16.72 10.77
CA GLN A 67 6.20 -18.04 10.19
C GLN A 67 7.09 -18.92 11.09
N GLU A 68 8.12 -18.36 11.73
CA GLU A 68 8.97 -19.06 12.70
C GLU A 68 8.16 -19.52 13.93
N ASN A 69 7.23 -18.68 14.39
CA ASN A 69 6.31 -19.06 15.47
C ASN A 69 5.24 -20.08 15.04
N PHE A 70 4.92 -20.16 13.74
CA PHE A 70 3.84 -20.98 13.20
C PHE A 70 4.21 -21.70 11.88
N PRO A 71 5.10 -22.72 11.94
CA PRO A 71 5.69 -23.35 10.75
C PRO A 71 4.71 -24.18 9.90
N ASP A 72 3.50 -24.50 10.40
CA ASP A 72 2.54 -25.41 9.74
C ASP A 72 1.44 -24.70 8.93
N ASN A 73 1.48 -23.37 8.83
CA ASN A 73 0.40 -22.61 8.18
C ASN A 73 0.66 -22.38 6.68
N SER A 74 0.50 -23.44 5.87
CA SER A 74 0.47 -23.34 4.40
C SER A 74 -0.71 -22.53 3.85
N ASP A 75 -1.72 -22.22 4.66
CA ASP A 75 -2.90 -21.41 4.31
C ASP A 75 -2.64 -19.90 4.30
N LEU A 76 -1.50 -19.42 4.81
CA LEU A 76 -1.22 -17.98 4.92
C LEU A 76 -1.15 -17.29 3.56
N ASP A 77 -0.63 -17.99 2.54
CA ASP A 77 -0.49 -17.45 1.18
C ASP A 77 -1.84 -17.33 0.45
N SER A 78 -2.82 -18.19 0.79
CA SER A 78 -4.18 -18.03 0.28
C SER A 78 -4.92 -16.87 0.98
N ILE A 79 -4.66 -16.67 2.27
CA ILE A 79 -5.26 -15.56 3.05
C ILE A 79 -4.73 -14.19 2.60
N THR A 80 -3.45 -14.09 2.25
CA THR A 80 -2.85 -12.84 1.75
C THR A 80 -3.47 -12.42 0.41
N GLU A 81 -3.70 -13.38 -0.49
CA GLU A 81 -4.23 -13.13 -1.83
C GLU A 81 -5.73 -12.79 -1.82
N ASP A 82 -6.53 -13.46 -0.99
CA ASP A 82 -7.95 -13.15 -0.81
C ASP A 82 -8.16 -11.77 -0.19
N LEU A 83 -7.28 -11.40 0.74
CA LEU A 83 -7.36 -10.12 1.41
C LEU A 83 -6.95 -8.94 0.54
N ALA A 84 -5.99 -9.13 -0.36
CA ALA A 84 -5.64 -8.14 -1.37
C ALA A 84 -6.84 -7.81 -2.27
N LYS A 85 -7.72 -8.79 -2.55
CA LYS A 85 -8.97 -8.57 -3.28
C LYS A 85 -9.99 -7.79 -2.45
N MET A 86 -10.21 -8.13 -1.18
CA MET A 86 -11.19 -7.42 -0.34
C MET A 86 -10.83 -5.95 -0.07
N ASP A 87 -9.55 -5.61 0.09
CA ASP A 87 -9.13 -4.20 0.30
C ASP A 87 -9.27 -3.34 -0.98
N LEU A 88 -9.53 -3.96 -2.14
CA LEU A 88 -9.89 -3.24 -3.37
C LEU A 88 -11.37 -2.85 -3.39
N GLU A 89 -12.25 -3.69 -2.82
CA GLU A 89 -13.71 -3.48 -2.82
C GLU A 89 -14.17 -2.44 -1.78
N ASN A 90 -13.43 -2.26 -0.68
CA ASN A 90 -13.75 -1.27 0.35
C ASN A 90 -13.23 0.15 0.04
N GLN A 91 -12.61 0.38 -1.12
CA GLN A 91 -12.28 1.75 -1.53
C GLN A 91 -13.54 2.46 -2.05
N PRO A 92 -13.84 3.69 -1.59
CA PRO A 92 -14.92 4.46 -2.18
C PRO A 92 -14.66 4.61 -3.68
N PRO A 93 -15.69 4.47 -4.53
CA PRO A 93 -15.52 4.52 -5.98
C PRO A 93 -14.79 5.80 -6.35
N ARG A 94 -13.59 5.64 -6.92
CA ARG A 94 -12.75 6.77 -7.30
C ARG A 94 -13.43 7.52 -8.44
N VAL A 95 -14.19 8.56 -8.11
CA VAL A 95 -14.80 9.45 -9.12
C VAL A 95 -13.70 9.98 -10.04
N SER A 96 -13.76 9.59 -11.30
CA SER A 96 -12.71 9.91 -12.26
C SER A 96 -12.62 11.43 -12.46
N ARG A 97 -11.45 11.93 -12.85
CA ARG A 97 -11.31 13.36 -13.20
C ARG A 97 -12.26 13.77 -14.33
N ALA A 98 -12.63 12.83 -15.21
CA ALA A 98 -13.62 13.07 -16.26
C ALA A 98 -15.05 13.20 -15.71
N GLN A 99 -15.42 12.40 -14.71
CA GLN A 99 -16.72 12.51 -14.04
C GLN A 99 -16.84 13.86 -13.30
N ARG A 100 -15.82 14.24 -12.54
CA ARG A 100 -15.75 15.55 -11.87
C ARG A 100 -15.79 16.75 -12.83
N ARG A 101 -15.33 16.59 -14.07
CA ARG A 101 -15.44 17.63 -15.12
C ARG A 101 -16.85 17.76 -15.68
N ARG A 102 -17.61 16.67 -15.77
CA ARG A 102 -19.01 16.68 -16.22
C ARG A 102 -19.93 17.28 -15.17
N GLU A 103 -19.79 16.89 -13.91
CA GLU A 103 -20.58 17.45 -12.78
C GLU A 103 -20.35 18.96 -12.58
N ARG A 104 -19.20 19.47 -13.01
CA ARG A 104 -18.85 20.90 -12.93
C ARG A 104 -19.33 21.75 -14.10
N ARG A 105 -19.94 21.16 -15.13
CA ARG A 105 -20.61 21.96 -16.17
C ARG A 105 -21.98 22.36 -15.62
N PRO A 106 -22.23 23.64 -15.29
CA PRO A 106 -23.60 24.09 -15.12
C PRO A 106 -24.32 23.78 -16.44
N GLY A 107 -25.48 23.12 -16.33
CA GLY A 107 -26.38 22.93 -17.47
C GLY A 107 -26.65 24.29 -18.10
N TRP A 108 -26.55 24.34 -19.42
CA TRP A 108 -27.06 25.46 -20.21
C TRP A 108 -28.57 25.57 -20.03
#